data_AF-A0A961Y843-F1
#
_entry.id   AF-A0A961Y843-F1
#
_cell.length_a   1.000
_cell.length_b   1.000
_cell.length_c   1.000
_cell.angle_alpha   90.00
_cell.angle_beta   90.00
_cell.angle_gamma   90.00
#
_symmetry.space_group_name_H-M   'P 1'
#
loop_
_entity.id
_entity.type
_entity.pdbx_description
1 polymer ?
#
loop_
_entity_poly.entity_id
_entity_poly.type
_entity_poly.pdbx_seq_one_letter_code
_entity_poly.pdbx_strand_id
1 'polypeptide(L)'
;MKTRLTLTLVPAMLAATAAFADGPGSTAYIDDRSAFLTVDANYRAPVDCWRASLNRGAPAGAAFGSDIPVTVAMVEVGTCHPVPKVARAVGTIGAFPPLGAVVRIFFIDPRGRIVKTERVAVVNR
;
A
#
# COMPACT_ATOMS: atom_id res chain seq x y z
N MET A 1 -14.12 -1.55 -63.22
CA MET A 1 -13.54 -2.55 -62.29
C MET A 1 -13.76 -2.06 -60.86
N LYS A 2 -14.55 -2.78 -60.07
CA LYS A 2 -14.92 -2.40 -58.68
C LYS A 2 -13.98 -3.13 -57.71
N THR A 3 -13.00 -2.43 -57.16
CA THR A 3 -12.07 -2.99 -56.18
C THR A 3 -12.74 -2.98 -54.80
N ARG A 4 -13.06 -4.16 -54.27
CA ARG A 4 -13.59 -4.32 -52.91
C ARG A 4 -12.43 -4.27 -51.92
N LEU A 5 -12.40 -3.26 -51.05
CA LEU A 5 -11.49 -3.19 -49.91
C LEU A 5 -12.06 -4.06 -48.78
N THR A 6 -11.40 -5.16 -48.49
CA THR A 6 -11.75 -6.04 -47.36
C THR A 6 -11.11 -5.47 -46.09
N LEU A 7 -11.93 -4.99 -45.15
CA LEU A 7 -11.48 -4.46 -43.87
C LEU A 7 -11.37 -5.60 -42.85
N THR A 8 -10.14 -6.05 -42.55
CA THR A 8 -9.88 -7.05 -41.52
C THR A 8 -9.84 -6.38 -40.15
N LEU A 9 -10.87 -6.62 -39.33
CA LEU A 9 -10.91 -6.20 -37.92
C LEU A 9 -9.94 -7.08 -37.12
N VAL A 10 -8.88 -6.50 -36.56
CA VAL A 10 -8.04 -7.15 -35.53
C VAL A 10 -8.69 -6.88 -34.18
N PRO A 11 -9.14 -7.91 -33.42
CA PRO A 11 -9.59 -7.68 -32.07
C PRO A 11 -8.36 -7.38 -31.20
N ALA A 12 -8.26 -6.13 -30.73
CA ALA A 12 -7.31 -5.76 -29.70
C ALA A 12 -7.66 -6.54 -28.43
N MET A 13 -6.82 -7.51 -28.06
CA MET A 13 -6.90 -8.16 -26.75
C MET A 13 -6.69 -7.09 -25.67
N LEU A 14 -7.79 -6.65 -25.04
CA LEU A 14 -7.72 -5.95 -23.77
C LEU A 14 -7.15 -6.95 -22.74
N ALA A 15 -5.86 -6.82 -22.44
CA ALA A 15 -5.29 -7.39 -21.23
C ALA A 15 -5.97 -6.69 -20.04
N ALA A 16 -7.04 -7.31 -19.52
CA ALA A 16 -7.61 -6.93 -18.25
C ALA A 16 -6.53 -7.19 -17.20
N THR A 17 -5.75 -6.16 -16.86
CA THR A 17 -4.96 -6.16 -15.64
C THR A 17 -5.97 -6.36 -14.51
N ALA A 18 -6.01 -7.57 -13.96
CA ALA A 18 -6.83 -7.87 -12.81
C ALA A 18 -6.46 -6.85 -11.72
N ALA A 19 -7.34 -5.89 -11.49
CA ALA A 19 -7.29 -5.05 -10.32
C ALA A 19 -7.43 -6.02 -9.16
N PHE A 20 -6.32 -6.34 -8.50
CA PHE A 20 -6.35 -7.15 -7.30
C PHE A 20 -7.25 -6.42 -6.33
N ALA A 21 -8.38 -7.04 -5.98
CA ALA A 21 -9.31 -6.52 -4.98
C ALA A 21 -8.49 -6.02 -3.79
N ASP A 22 -8.55 -4.71 -3.56
CA ASP A 22 -7.88 -4.04 -2.46
C ASP A 22 -8.18 -4.84 -1.20
N GLY A 23 -7.13 -5.32 -0.53
CA GLY A 23 -7.27 -5.93 0.79
C GLY A 23 -7.96 -4.97 1.77
N PRO A 24 -8.17 -5.37 3.04
CA PRO A 24 -8.65 -4.41 4.04
C PRO A 24 -7.77 -3.15 3.98
N GLY A 25 -8.39 -1.98 3.86
CA GLY A 25 -7.65 -0.71 3.81
C GLY A 25 -6.79 -0.55 5.06
N SER A 26 -5.70 0.20 4.95
CA SER A 26 -4.93 0.55 6.16
C SER A 26 -5.71 1.52 7.04
N THR A 27 -5.48 1.44 8.34
CA THR A 27 -6.09 2.33 9.33
C THR A 27 -5.03 3.01 10.19
N ALA A 28 -5.35 4.21 10.65
CA ALA A 28 -4.52 4.98 11.56
C ALA A 28 -5.43 5.52 12.65
N TYR A 29 -5.13 5.20 13.90
CA TYR A 29 -5.97 5.58 15.02
C TYR A 29 -5.14 5.92 16.25
N ILE A 30 -5.74 6.70 17.13
CA ILE A 30 -5.23 6.91 18.47
C ILE A 30 -6.26 6.29 19.41
N ASP A 31 -5.79 5.47 20.35
CA ASP A 31 -6.63 4.93 21.43
C ASP A 31 -6.66 5.96 22.56
N ASP A 32 -7.84 6.21 23.14
CA ASP A 32 -8.03 7.15 24.25
C ASP A 32 -7.07 6.91 25.44
N ARG A 33 -6.55 5.69 25.59
CA ARG A 33 -5.60 5.30 26.64
C ARG A 33 -4.13 5.39 26.22
N SER A 34 -3.84 5.55 24.94
CA SER A 34 -2.48 5.62 24.41
C SER A 34 -2.23 7.00 23.80
N ALA A 35 -1.24 7.74 24.28
CA ALA A 35 -0.84 9.03 23.69
C ALA A 35 -0.09 8.86 22.35
N PHE A 36 -0.32 7.75 21.63
CA PHE A 36 0.45 7.37 20.47
C PHE A 36 -0.44 7.03 19.28
N LEU A 37 0.04 7.39 18.08
CA LEU A 37 -0.56 6.97 16.84
C LEU A 37 -0.29 5.48 16.60
N THR A 38 -1.33 4.67 16.51
CA THR A 38 -1.24 3.29 16.04
C THR A 38 -1.61 3.23 14.56
N VAL A 39 -0.78 2.55 13.78
CA VAL A 39 -0.99 2.33 12.35
C VAL A 39 -1.11 0.84 12.11
N ASP A 40 -2.19 0.43 11.45
CA ASP A 40 -2.44 -0.92 10.97
C ASP A 40 -2.40 -0.88 9.44
N ALA A 41 -1.22 -1.20 8.89
CA ALA A 41 -0.96 -1.13 7.47
C ALA A 41 -1.14 -2.50 6.81
N ASN A 42 -2.01 -2.55 5.80
CA ASN A 42 -2.39 -3.78 5.10
C ASN A 42 -2.00 -3.70 3.62
N TYR A 43 -1.16 -4.63 3.19
CA TYR A 43 -0.75 -4.76 1.80
C TYR A 43 -1.04 -6.15 1.26
N ARG A 44 -1.74 -6.23 0.13
CA ARG A 44 -1.96 -7.49 -0.59
C ARG A 44 -0.69 -7.86 -1.35
N ALA A 45 0.18 -8.63 -0.69
CA ALA A 45 1.42 -9.13 -1.24
C ALA A 45 1.15 -10.14 -2.38
N PRO A 46 2.02 -10.17 -3.41
CA PRO A 46 1.89 -11.10 -4.53
C PRO A 46 2.09 -12.57 -4.13
N VAL A 47 2.77 -12.82 -3.01
CA VAL A 47 3.09 -14.15 -2.46
C VAL A 47 2.92 -14.15 -0.94
N ASP A 48 2.79 -15.34 -0.35
CA ASP A 48 2.44 -15.53 1.06
C ASP A 48 3.63 -15.46 2.04
N CYS A 49 4.85 -15.49 1.53
CA CYS A 49 6.08 -15.39 2.30
C CYS A 49 6.48 -13.94 2.65
N TRP A 50 5.67 -12.93 2.31
CA TRP A 50 6.04 -11.53 2.61
C TRP A 50 5.64 -11.15 4.04
N ARG A 51 6.56 -10.50 4.77
CA ARG A 51 6.29 -9.83 6.04
C ARG A 51 6.47 -8.33 5.90
N ALA A 52 5.69 -7.59 6.68
CA ALA A 52 5.76 -6.13 6.71
C ALA A 52 6.38 -5.69 8.04
N SER A 53 7.28 -4.70 7.98
CA SER A 53 7.77 -3.96 9.14
C SER A 53 7.44 -2.49 8.97
N LEU A 54 7.15 -1.82 10.07
CA LEU A 54 6.71 -0.42 10.06
C LEU A 54 7.73 0.47 10.75
N ASN A 55 8.02 1.60 10.11
CA ASN A 55 8.91 2.64 10.61
C ASN A 55 8.32 4.03 10.36
N ARG A 56 8.66 4.99 11.22
CA ARG A 56 8.34 6.39 10.98
C ARG A 56 9.34 7.01 10.01
N GLY A 57 8.86 7.85 9.12
CA GLY A 57 9.70 8.57 8.17
C GLY A 57 9.28 8.30 6.74
N ALA A 58 9.75 9.16 5.84
CA ALA A 58 9.51 9.02 4.42
C ALA A 58 10.69 8.33 3.73
N PRO A 59 10.46 7.63 2.62
CA PRO A 59 11.53 7.17 1.74
C PRO A 59 12.40 8.35 1.27
N ALA A 60 13.68 8.10 1.02
CA ALA A 60 14.58 9.13 0.48
C ALA A 60 14.04 9.71 -0.84
N GLY A 61 14.05 11.04 -0.95
CA GLY A 61 13.55 11.74 -2.14
C GLY A 61 12.03 11.88 -2.24
N ALA A 62 11.26 11.37 -1.27
CA ALA A 62 9.83 11.64 -1.22
C ALA A 62 9.58 13.10 -0.81
N ALA A 63 8.84 13.85 -1.63
CA ALA A 63 8.29 15.15 -1.24
C ALA A 63 6.93 14.97 -0.57
N PHE A 64 6.71 15.62 0.56
CA PHE A 64 5.46 15.53 1.31
C PHE A 64 5.10 16.87 1.96
N GLY A 65 3.80 17.12 2.08
CA GLY A 65 3.24 18.28 2.76
C GLY A 65 3.13 18.05 4.27
N SER A 66 2.15 18.67 4.92
CA SER A 66 1.90 18.58 6.37
C SER A 66 1.41 17.21 6.88
N ASP A 67 1.47 16.16 6.06
CA ASP A 67 1.06 14.79 6.42
C ASP A 67 2.13 14.11 7.28
N ILE A 68 1.77 13.15 8.14
CA ILE A 68 2.75 12.31 8.85
C ILE A 68 3.19 11.15 7.94
N PRO A 69 4.48 11.05 7.57
CA PRO A 69 4.96 9.95 6.74
C PRO A 69 5.28 8.70 7.57
N VAL A 70 4.80 7.56 7.07
CA VAL A 70 5.02 6.22 7.62
C VAL A 70 5.50 5.33 6.51
N THR A 71 6.56 4.59 6.76
CA THR A 71 7.12 3.64 5.81
C THR A 71 6.88 2.22 6.29
N VAL A 72 6.38 1.38 5.39
CA VAL A 72 6.18 -0.05 5.60
C VAL A 72 7.10 -0.78 4.64
N ALA A 73 8.14 -1.42 5.17
CA ALA A 73 9.05 -2.23 4.40
C ALA A 73 8.51 -3.65 4.30
N MET A 74 8.34 -4.12 3.07
CA MET A 74 7.95 -5.50 2.76
C MET A 74 9.22 -6.31 2.58
N VAL A 75 9.30 -7.45 3.26
CA VAL A 75 10.47 -8.33 3.27
C VAL A 75 10.02 -9.75 2.95
N GLU A 76 10.76 -10.41 2.07
CA GLU A 76 10.57 -11.84 1.79
C GLU A 76 11.12 -12.68 2.94
N VAL A 77 10.31 -13.60 3.47
CA VAL A 77 10.71 -14.53 4.52
C VAL A 77 10.42 -15.98 4.13
N GLY A 78 11.48 -16.74 3.84
CA GLY A 78 11.39 -18.18 3.62
C GLY A 78 10.83 -18.59 2.24
N THR A 79 10.17 -19.75 2.20
CA THR A 79 9.65 -20.35 0.96
C THR A 79 8.37 -19.65 0.52
N CYS A 80 8.34 -19.21 -0.73
CA CYS A 80 7.22 -18.46 -1.30
C CYS A 80 6.29 -19.35 -2.11
N HIS A 81 5.00 -19.24 -1.85
CA HIS A 81 3.96 -19.81 -2.70
C HIS A 81 3.34 -18.73 -3.58
N PRO A 82 2.93 -19.05 -4.82
CA PRO A 82 2.33 -18.10 -5.76
C PRO A 82 0.90 -17.67 -5.37
N VAL A 83 0.56 -17.72 -4.09
CA VAL A 83 -0.75 -17.36 -3.56
C VAL A 83 -0.65 -15.98 -2.90
N PRO A 84 -1.34 -14.96 -3.42
CA PRO A 84 -1.37 -13.65 -2.79
C PRO A 84 -1.97 -13.69 -1.38
N LYS A 85 -1.36 -12.96 -0.43
CA LYS A 85 -1.87 -12.78 0.94
C LYS A 85 -1.71 -11.35 1.44
N VAL A 86 -2.40 -11.01 2.52
CA VAL A 86 -2.23 -9.70 3.18
C VAL A 86 -1.03 -9.79 4.12
N ALA A 87 0.03 -9.03 3.83
CA ALA A 87 1.04 -8.73 4.83
C ALA A 87 0.58 -7.52 5.65
N ARG A 88 0.63 -7.67 6.97
CA ARG A 88 0.13 -6.69 7.92
C ARG A 88 1.26 -6.24 8.83
N ALA A 89 1.41 -4.92 8.98
CA ALA A 89 2.28 -4.33 9.99
C ALA A 89 1.43 -3.46 10.93
N VAL A 90 1.45 -3.79 12.21
CA VAL A 90 0.81 -3.00 13.26
C VAL A 90 1.91 -2.43 14.14
N GLY A 91 1.88 -1.11 14.35
CA GLY A 91 2.91 -0.45 15.15
C GLY A 91 2.49 0.93 15.63
N THR A 92 3.24 1.41 16.61
CA THR A 92 2.99 2.68 17.30
C THR A 92 4.05 3.69 16.90
N ILE A 93 3.64 4.93 16.59
CA ILE A 93 4.50 6.01 16.11
C ILE A 93 4.45 7.17 17.10
N GLY A 94 5.61 7.59 17.58
CA GLY A 94 5.83 8.48 18.74
C GLY A 94 5.43 9.96 18.59
N ALA A 95 4.34 10.28 17.92
CA ALA A 95 3.75 11.63 17.90
C ALA A 95 2.22 11.54 17.79
N PHE A 96 1.51 12.42 18.50
CA PHE A 96 0.06 12.53 18.44
C PHE A 96 -0.32 13.57 17.36
N PRO A 97 -0.63 13.17 16.11
CA PRO A 97 -1.33 14.07 15.21
C PRO A 97 -2.70 14.46 15.77
N PRO A 98 -3.23 15.64 15.44
CA PRO A 98 -4.62 15.94 15.71
C PRO A 98 -5.53 14.94 15.01
N LEU A 99 -6.69 14.63 15.62
CA LEU A 99 -7.73 13.83 14.98
C LEU A 99 -8.13 14.46 13.64
N GLY A 100 -8.36 13.62 12.63
CA GLY A 100 -8.61 14.05 11.26
C GLY A 100 -7.36 14.44 10.47
N ALA A 101 -6.17 14.50 11.08
CA ALA A 101 -4.94 14.62 10.32
C ALA A 101 -4.75 13.43 9.37
N VAL A 102 -4.01 13.64 8.28
CA VAL A 102 -3.73 12.58 7.31
C VAL A 102 -2.36 11.98 7.57
N VAL A 103 -2.33 10.66 7.70
CA VAL A 103 -1.11 9.85 7.68
C VAL A 103 -0.90 9.35 6.27
N ARG A 104 0.33 9.45 5.77
CA ARG A 104 0.73 8.93 4.47
C ARG A 104 1.58 7.69 4.68
N ILE A 105 1.10 6.55 4.19
CA ILE A 105 1.75 5.25 4.33
C ILE A 105 2.40 4.88 2.99
N PHE A 106 3.70 4.66 3.01
CA PHE A 106 4.48 4.20 1.86
C PHE A 106 4.79 2.72 2.04
N PHE A 107 4.34 1.88 1.11
CA PHE A 107 4.73 0.48 1.05
C PHE A 107 5.91 0.35 0.11
N ILE A 108 6.99 -0.25 0.60
CA ILE A 108 8.24 -0.41 -0.12
C ILE A 108 8.52 -1.90 -0.28
N ASP A 109 8.90 -2.33 -1.49
CA ASP A 109 9.34 -3.70 -1.74
C ASP A 109 10.75 -3.98 -1.16
N PRO A 110 11.21 -5.25 -1.17
CA PRO A 110 12.56 -5.58 -0.70
C PRO A 110 13.69 -4.89 -1.46
N ARG A 111 13.44 -4.33 -2.65
CA ARG A 111 14.41 -3.60 -3.48
C ARG A 111 14.43 -2.10 -3.16
N GLY A 112 13.66 -1.64 -2.18
CA GLY A 112 13.60 -0.23 -1.79
C GLY A 112 12.67 0.61 -2.66
N ARG A 113 11.85 0.00 -3.52
CA ARG A 113 10.91 0.75 -4.38
C ARG A 113 9.56 0.92 -3.74
N ILE A 114 9.00 2.12 -3.84
CA ILE A 114 7.60 2.39 -3.45
C ILE A 114 6.68 1.62 -4.43
N VAL A 115 5.89 0.70 -3.88
CA VAL A 115 4.92 -0.11 -4.65
C VAL A 115 3.47 0.31 -4.40
N LYS A 116 3.20 0.98 -3.28
CA LYS A 116 1.88 1.52 -2.95
C LYS A 116 2.03 2.73 -2.04
N THR A 117 1.12 3.69 -2.17
CA THR A 117 0.99 4.80 -1.22
C THR A 117 -0.47 4.92 -0.82
N GLU A 118 -0.73 5.06 0.47
CA GLU A 118 -2.07 5.27 1.00
C GLU A 118 -2.11 6.54 1.85
N ARG A 119 -3.27 7.19 1.87
CA ARG A 119 -3.56 8.32 2.74
C ARG A 119 -4.73 7.94 3.63
N VAL A 120 -4.51 7.99 4.93
CA VAL A 120 -5.47 7.52 5.93
C VAL A 120 -5.69 8.64 6.94
N ALA A 121 -6.95 8.98 7.21
CA ALA A 121 -7.29 9.93 8.25
C ALA A 121 -7.10 9.28 9.64
N VAL A 122 -6.54 10.04 10.57
CA VAL A 122 -6.42 9.61 11.97
C VAL A 122 -7.78 9.70 12.63
N VAL A 123 -8.27 8.55 13.10
CA VAL A 123 -9.53 8.46 13.83
C VAL A 123 -9.29 8.17 15.31
N ASN A 124 -10.29 8.45 16.13
CA ASN A 124 -10.30 7.96 17.50
C ASN A 124 -10.86 6.53 17.53
N ARG A 125 -10.33 5.67 18.40
CA ARG A 125 -10.78 4.29 18.54
C ARG A 125 -11.14 3.93 19.97
#